data_AF-A0A6N9V6Q4-F1
#
_entry.id   AF-A0A6N9V6Q4-F1
#
_cell.length_a   1.000
_cell.length_b   1.000
_cell.length_c   1.000
_cell.angle_alpha   90.00
_cell.angle_beta   90.00
_cell.angle_gamma   90.00
#
_symmetry.space_group_name_H-M   'P 1'
#
loop_
_entity.id
_entity.type
_entity.pdbx_description
1 polymer ?
#
loop_
_entity_poly.entity_id
_entity_poly.type
_entity_poly.pdbx_seq_one_letter_code
_entity_poly.pdbx_strand_id
1 'polypeptide(L)'
;MTIDPVPTGPVETAPRGFVHDAQQLEELHTVLERAGVQLGAYDRRITEWVSGWEWSTVATITGWVQRAATTPDPVAPPADDAAEERTTDAIREALESYLDQVDPEDVDTDALAEQIAYHLAARTATEGASS
;
A
#
# COMPACT_ATOMS: atom_id res chain seq x y z
N MET A 1 -2.42 36.69 14.92
CA MET A 1 -1.29 36.09 14.18
C MET A 1 -1.86 34.84 13.55
N THR A 2 -2.11 34.87 12.24
CA THR A 2 -2.77 33.76 11.56
C THR A 2 -1.75 32.65 11.37
N ILE A 3 -2.04 31.47 11.90
CA ILE A 3 -1.28 30.24 11.67
C ILE A 3 -1.32 29.97 10.16
N ASP A 4 -0.17 29.69 9.52
CA ASP A 4 -0.25 29.15 8.15
C ASP A 4 -0.94 27.79 8.23
N PRO A 5 -2.01 27.57 7.47
CA PRO A 5 -2.73 26.30 7.47
C PRO A 5 -1.81 25.16 7.02
N VAL A 6 -2.23 23.92 7.30
CA VAL A 6 -1.57 22.72 6.79
C VAL A 6 -1.37 22.84 5.27
N PRO A 7 -0.14 22.73 4.75
CA PRO A 7 0.13 22.86 3.33
C PRO A 7 -0.54 21.77 2.48
N THR A 8 -1.26 22.18 1.44
CA THR A 8 -1.90 21.26 0.49
C THR A 8 -1.03 20.93 -0.73
N GLY A 9 0.12 21.59 -0.89
CA GLY A 9 1.10 21.39 -1.96
C GLY A 9 2.52 21.07 -1.43
N PRO A 10 3.51 20.90 -2.32
CA PRO A 10 4.91 20.73 -1.94
C PRO A 10 5.40 21.86 -1.01
N VAL A 11 6.22 21.49 -0.03
CA VAL A 11 6.71 22.41 1.00
C VAL A 11 8.15 22.80 0.66
N GLU A 12 8.32 23.96 0.03
CA GLU A 12 9.64 24.51 -0.35
C GLU A 12 10.24 25.41 0.74
N THR A 13 9.43 25.84 1.71
CA THR A 13 9.84 26.69 2.83
C THR A 13 9.06 26.29 4.07
N ALA A 14 9.73 26.33 5.23
CA ALA A 14 9.12 25.95 6.50
C ALA A 14 7.81 26.73 6.75
N PRO A 15 6.69 26.02 7.03
CA PRO A 15 5.43 26.66 7.41
C PRO A 15 5.62 27.54 8.64
N ARG A 16 5.02 28.74 8.64
CA ARG A 16 5.17 29.70 9.74
C ARG A 16 3.99 29.62 10.70
N GLY A 17 4.24 30.03 11.94
CA GLY A 17 3.20 30.16 12.95
C GLY A 17 3.54 29.44 14.22
N PHE A 18 2.62 29.54 15.17
CA PHE A 18 2.68 28.88 16.45
C PHE A 18 1.31 28.29 16.73
N VAL A 19 1.27 26.99 16.98
CA VAL A 19 0.07 26.22 17.30
C VAL A 19 0.36 25.49 18.59
N HIS A 20 -0.56 25.53 19.54
CA HIS A 20 -0.40 24.79 20.79
C HIS A 20 -0.49 23.29 20.53
N ASP A 21 0.28 22.49 21.27
CA ASP A 21 0.42 21.04 21.09
C ASP A 21 -0.92 20.31 20.97
N ALA A 22 -1.92 20.69 21.78
CA ALA A 22 -3.26 20.11 21.72
C ALA A 22 -3.96 20.33 20.37
N GLN A 23 -3.80 21.51 19.78
CA GLN A 23 -4.33 21.83 18.46
C GLN A 23 -3.49 21.18 17.35
N GLN A 24 -2.17 21.07 17.53
CA GLN A 24 -1.31 20.30 16.62
C GLN A 24 -1.72 18.83 16.55
N LEU A 25 -2.02 18.24 17.71
CA LEU A 25 -2.50 16.87 17.86
C LEU A 25 -3.84 16.65 17.15
N GLU A 26 -4.79 17.57 17.36
CA GLU A 26 -6.12 17.52 16.73
C GLU A 26 -6.02 17.57 15.19
N GLU A 27 -5.19 18.47 14.65
CA GLU A 27 -4.97 18.56 13.20
C GLU A 27 -4.32 17.29 12.63
N LEU A 28 -3.30 16.77 13.32
CA LEU A 28 -2.64 15.52 12.91
C LEU A 28 -3.61 14.32 12.93
N HIS A 29 -4.42 14.18 13.99
CA HIS A 29 -5.43 13.12 14.09
C HIS A 29 -6.48 13.24 12.99
N THR A 30 -6.99 14.45 12.77
CA THR A 30 -8.01 14.73 11.75
C THR A 30 -7.53 14.32 10.36
N VAL A 31 -6.27 14.62 10.03
CA VAL A 31 -5.73 14.28 8.71
C VAL A 31 -5.41 12.78 8.58
N LEU A 32 -4.91 12.14 9.63
CA LEU A 32 -4.72 10.68 9.63
C LEU A 32 -6.05 9.93 9.48
N GLU A 33 -7.10 10.38 10.16
CA GLU A 33 -8.44 9.82 10.04
C GLU A 33 -9.01 10.00 8.63
N ARG A 34 -8.89 11.20 8.06
CA ARG A 34 -9.31 11.46 6.66
C ARG A 34 -8.52 10.64 5.64
N ALA A 35 -7.27 10.30 5.94
CA ALA A 35 -6.44 9.42 5.13
C ALA A 35 -6.75 7.92 5.34
N GLY A 36 -7.71 7.58 6.21
CA GLY A 36 -8.08 6.18 6.49
C GLY A 36 -7.06 5.42 7.33
N VAL A 37 -6.15 6.12 8.03
CA VAL A 37 -5.13 5.47 8.86
C VAL A 37 -5.74 5.02 10.18
N GLN A 38 -5.76 3.70 10.41
CA GLN A 38 -6.17 3.15 11.70
C GLN A 38 -5.05 3.31 12.74
N LEU A 39 -5.33 3.99 13.85
CA LEU A 39 -4.35 4.22 14.92
C LEU A 39 -4.49 3.21 16.06
N GLY A 40 -3.43 2.43 16.26
CA GLY A 40 -3.22 1.58 17.43
C GLY A 40 -2.78 2.37 18.67
N ALA A 41 -2.60 1.66 19.78
CA ALA A 41 -2.26 2.27 21.07
C ALA A 41 -0.89 2.96 21.06
N TYR A 42 0.09 2.41 20.35
CA TYR A 42 1.42 3.01 20.25
C TYR A 42 1.40 4.22 19.31
N ASP A 43 0.68 4.14 18.19
CA ASP A 43 0.54 5.25 17.24
C ASP A 43 -0.04 6.49 17.93
N ARG A 44 -1.03 6.31 18.82
CA ARG A 44 -1.58 7.41 19.64
C ARG A 44 -0.52 8.08 20.50
N ARG A 45 0.32 7.30 21.19
CA ARG A 45 1.45 7.83 21.97
C ARG A 45 2.46 8.57 21.08
N ILE A 46 2.70 8.05 19.88
CA ILE A 46 3.58 8.71 18.91
C ILE A 46 2.98 10.02 18.42
N THR A 47 1.68 10.07 18.10
CA THR A 47 1.02 11.31 17.67
C THR A 47 1.02 12.35 18.78
N GLU A 48 0.84 11.95 20.05
CA GLU A 48 0.97 12.83 21.21
C GLU A 48 2.40 13.38 21.33
N TRP A 49 3.41 12.53 21.19
CA TRP A 49 4.81 12.95 21.23
C TRP A 49 5.18 13.90 20.07
N VAL A 50 4.75 13.59 18.85
CA VAL A 50 4.97 14.42 17.66
C VAL A 50 4.26 15.76 17.77
N SER A 51 3.10 15.82 18.42
CA SER A 51 2.36 17.09 18.60
C SER A 51 3.09 18.11 19.48
N GLY A 52 4.07 17.68 20.29
CA GLY A 52 4.93 18.56 21.08
C GLY A 52 6.13 19.12 20.31
N TRP A 53 6.24 18.82 19.01
CA TRP A 53 7.27 19.39 18.14
C TRP A 53 6.85 20.76 17.60
N GLU A 54 7.76 21.40 16.86
CA GLU A 54 7.51 22.68 16.23
C GLU A 54 6.42 22.56 15.15
N TRP A 55 5.56 23.58 15.06
CA TRP A 55 4.47 23.64 14.08
C TRP A 55 4.93 23.39 12.64
N SER A 56 6.09 23.92 12.25
CA SER A 56 6.65 23.69 10.91
C SER A 56 6.82 22.21 10.59
N THR A 57 7.20 21.41 11.59
CA THR A 57 7.44 19.98 11.45
C THR A 57 6.11 19.24 11.36
N VAL A 58 5.19 19.51 12.29
CA VAL A 58 3.86 18.87 12.30
C VAL A 58 3.09 19.21 11.03
N ALA A 59 3.01 20.48 10.66
CA ALA A 59 2.31 20.93 9.46
C ALA A 59 2.87 20.29 8.18
N THR A 60 4.19 20.10 8.11
CA THR A 60 4.83 19.43 6.96
C THR A 60 4.42 17.96 6.86
N ILE A 61 4.46 17.22 7.97
CA ILE A 61 4.03 15.81 8.02
C ILE A 61 2.55 15.69 7.66
N THR A 62 1.70 16.51 8.29
CA THR A 62 0.26 16.55 8.03
C THR A 62 -0.03 16.84 6.55
N GLY A 63 0.71 17.77 5.94
CA GLY A 63 0.60 18.06 4.51
C GLY A 63 1.00 16.88 3.61
N TRP A 64 1.99 16.07 4.01
CA TRP A 64 2.34 14.85 3.26
C TRP A 64 1.23 13.81 3.30
N VAL A 65 0.69 13.53 4.48
CA VAL A 65 -0.40 12.57 4.67
C VAL A 65 -1.62 12.97 3.85
N GLN A 66 -2.00 14.26 3.92
CA GLN A 66 -3.11 14.78 3.14
C GLN A 66 -2.91 14.56 1.63
N ARG A 67 -1.70 14.84 1.10
CA ARG A 67 -1.42 14.66 -0.33
C ARG A 67 -1.37 13.19 -0.74
N ALA A 68 -0.81 12.33 0.12
CA ALA A 68 -0.80 10.90 -0.11
C ALA A 68 -2.22 10.34 -0.22
N ALA A 69 -3.13 10.76 0.66
CA ALA A 69 -4.54 10.38 0.62
C ALA A 69 -5.30 10.90 -0.61
N THR A 70 -4.86 12.01 -1.21
CA THR A 70 -5.46 12.58 -2.43
C THR A 70 -4.80 12.10 -3.71
N THR A 71 -3.66 11.41 -3.62
CA THR A 71 -3.02 10.84 -4.82
C THR A 71 -3.97 9.78 -5.32
N PRO A 72 -4.62 9.94 -6.49
CA PRO A 72 -5.40 8.87 -7.05
C PRO A 72 -4.47 7.68 -7.16
N ASP A 73 -4.91 6.55 -6.63
CA ASP A 73 -4.24 5.26 -6.81
C ASP A 73 -3.83 5.20 -8.30
N PRO A 74 -2.54 5.10 -8.66
CA PRO A 74 -2.11 5.07 -10.05
C PRO A 74 -2.65 3.81 -10.67
N VAL A 75 -3.92 3.87 -11.10
CA VAL A 75 -4.75 2.71 -11.38
C VAL A 75 -4.72 1.75 -10.18
N ALA A 76 -5.61 1.93 -9.20
CA ALA A 76 -6.25 0.75 -8.66
C ALA A 76 -6.72 -0.03 -9.90
N PRO A 77 -6.22 -1.25 -10.17
CA PRO A 77 -6.74 -2.02 -11.29
C PRO A 77 -8.26 -1.96 -11.20
N PRO A 78 -8.98 -1.59 -12.28
CA PRO A 78 -10.44 -1.60 -12.23
C PRO A 78 -10.79 -2.98 -11.72
N ALA A 79 -11.47 -3.08 -10.57
CA ALA A 79 -11.72 -4.32 -9.84
C ALA A 79 -11.88 -5.47 -10.82
N ASP A 80 -10.76 -6.15 -11.10
CA ASP A 80 -10.72 -7.27 -12.01
C ASP A 80 -10.78 -8.48 -11.09
N ASP A 81 -11.78 -8.46 -10.20
CA ASP A 81 -12.26 -9.65 -9.51
C ASP A 81 -12.47 -10.74 -10.57
N ALA A 82 -12.95 -10.35 -11.76
CA ALA A 82 -13.03 -11.23 -12.91
C ALA A 82 -11.67 -11.73 -13.43
N ALA A 83 -10.57 -10.98 -13.44
CA ALA A 83 -9.26 -11.49 -13.87
C ALA A 83 -8.56 -12.32 -12.80
N GLU A 84 -8.71 -11.97 -11.53
CA GLU A 84 -8.17 -12.76 -10.43
C GLU A 84 -8.95 -14.08 -10.28
N GLU A 85 -10.28 -14.05 -10.45
CA GLU A 85 -11.15 -15.22 -10.53
C GLU A 85 -10.88 -16.03 -11.81
N ARG A 86 -10.75 -15.39 -12.99
CA ARG A 86 -10.32 -16.08 -14.24
C ARG A 86 -8.93 -16.71 -14.11
N THR A 87 -8.00 -16.07 -13.40
CA THR A 87 -6.65 -16.61 -13.18
C THR A 87 -6.70 -17.79 -12.22
N THR A 88 -7.50 -17.69 -11.16
CA THR A 88 -7.71 -18.76 -10.18
C THR A 88 -8.41 -19.96 -10.81
N ASP A 89 -9.43 -19.72 -11.64
CA ASP A 89 -10.16 -20.75 -12.37
C ASP A 89 -9.28 -21.42 -13.44
N ALA A 90 -8.48 -20.65 -14.17
CA ALA A 90 -7.54 -21.20 -15.15
C ALA A 90 -6.44 -22.05 -14.48
N ILE A 91 -5.94 -21.63 -13.31
CA ILE A 91 -4.98 -22.43 -12.52
C ILE A 91 -5.65 -23.71 -12.02
N ARG A 92 -6.89 -23.63 -11.52
CA ARG A 92 -7.64 -24.80 -11.03
C ARG A 92 -7.91 -25.81 -12.15
N GLU A 93 -8.44 -25.36 -13.29
CA GLU A 93 -8.74 -26.22 -14.45
C GLU A 93 -7.47 -26.88 -14.99
N ALA A 94 -6.35 -26.14 -15.07
CA ALA A 94 -5.07 -26.71 -15.48
C ALA A 94 -4.55 -27.76 -14.49
N LEU A 95 -4.72 -27.55 -13.19
CA LEU A 95 -4.34 -28.53 -12.17
C LEU A 95 -5.20 -29.79 -12.25
N GLU A 96 -6.51 -29.64 -12.40
CA GLU A 96 -7.47 -30.75 -12.50
C GLU A 96 -7.22 -31.56 -13.77
N SER A 97 -7.01 -30.90 -14.93
CA SER A 97 -6.65 -31.59 -16.18
C SER A 97 -5.32 -32.33 -16.09
N TYR A 98 -4.36 -31.82 -15.32
CA TYR A 98 -3.09 -32.51 -15.11
C TYR A 98 -3.29 -33.73 -14.22
N LEU A 99 -3.97 -33.58 -13.08
CA LEU A 99 -4.24 -34.68 -12.15
C LEU A 99 -5.10 -35.80 -12.75
N ASP A 100 -5.98 -35.50 -13.71
CA ASP A 100 -6.78 -36.50 -14.43
C ASP A 100 -5.95 -37.27 -15.49
N GLN A 101 -4.85 -36.68 -15.96
CA GLN A 101 -3.93 -37.29 -16.92
C GLN A 101 -2.79 -38.05 -16.27
N VAL A 102 -2.48 -37.78 -15.00
CA VAL A 102 -1.39 -38.46 -14.29
C VAL A 102 -1.94 -39.52 -13.35
N ASP A 103 -1.56 -40.77 -13.60
CA ASP A 103 -1.80 -41.87 -12.66
C ASP A 103 -1.02 -41.58 -11.36
N PRO A 104 -1.68 -41.47 -10.19
CA PRO A 104 -1.04 -41.06 -8.95
C PRO A 104 0.08 -42.02 -8.49
N GLU A 105 0.16 -43.24 -9.04
CA GLU A 105 1.23 -44.18 -8.73
C GLU A 105 2.52 -43.96 -9.56
N ASP A 106 2.49 -43.15 -10.61
CA ASP A 106 3.64 -42.87 -11.51
C ASP A 106 4.15 -41.41 -11.43
N VAL A 107 3.62 -40.58 -10.51
CA VAL A 107 4.04 -39.18 -10.33
C VAL A 107 5.42 -39.11 -9.67
N ASP A 108 6.45 -38.76 -10.44
CA ASP A 108 7.73 -38.32 -9.88
C ASP A 108 7.59 -36.87 -9.37
N THR A 109 7.39 -36.74 -8.06
CA THR A 109 7.17 -35.44 -7.40
C THR A 109 8.35 -34.49 -7.53
N ASP A 110 9.57 -35.01 -7.71
CA ASP A 110 10.77 -34.18 -7.89
C ASP A 110 10.78 -33.57 -9.29
N ALA A 111 10.40 -34.34 -10.31
CA ALA A 111 10.26 -33.85 -11.68
C ALA A 111 9.13 -32.80 -11.81
N LEU A 112 8.01 -32.99 -11.10
CA LEU A 112 6.91 -32.03 -11.08
C LEU A 112 7.31 -30.69 -10.43
N ALA A 113 8.05 -30.75 -9.33
CA ALA A 113 8.56 -29.54 -8.66
C ALA A 113 9.51 -28.74 -9.57
N GLU A 114 10.36 -29.43 -10.33
CA GLU A 114 11.28 -28.80 -11.28
C GLU A 114 10.54 -28.16 -12.47
N GLN A 115 9.48 -28.81 -12.96
CA GLN A 115 8.66 -28.28 -14.05
C GLN A 115 7.85 -27.04 -13.64
N ILE A 116 7.30 -27.03 -12.42
CA ILE A 116 6.62 -25.85 -11.85
C ILE A 116 7.62 -24.69 -11.69
N ALA A 117 8.82 -24.96 -11.16
CA ALA A 117 9.86 -23.95 -11.02
C ALA A 117 10.28 -23.36 -12.38
N TYR A 118 10.41 -24.19 -13.42
CA TYR A 118 10.73 -23.75 -14.78
C TYR A 118 9.65 -22.82 -15.36
N HIS A 119 8.37 -23.17 -15.21
CA HIS A 119 7.27 -22.35 -15.73
C HIS A 119 7.13 -21.01 -15.00
N LEU A 120 7.36 -20.99 -13.68
CA LEU A 120 7.37 -19.74 -12.90
C LEU A 120 8.55 -18.84 -13.32
N ALA A 121 9.74 -19.41 -13.53
CA ALA A 121 10.90 -18.66 -14.01
C ALA A 121 10.67 -18.08 -15.42
N ALA A 122 10.10 -18.87 -16.35
CA ALA A 122 9.80 -18.42 -17.70
C ALA A 122 8.79 -17.26 -17.73
N ARG A 123 7.79 -17.27 -16.84
CA ARG A 123 6.80 -16.17 -16.73
C ARG A 123 7.43 -14.86 -16.27
N THR A 124 8.29 -14.91 -15.27
CA THR A 124 9.00 -13.71 -14.78
C THR A 124 9.92 -13.09 -15.83
N ALA A 125 10.50 -13.92 -16.72
CA ALA A 125 11.33 -13.44 -17.82
C ALA A 125 10.52 -12.74 -18.93
N THR A 126 9.30 -13.20 -19.20
CA THR A 126 8.40 -12.53 -20.17
C THR A 126 7.80 -11.23 -19.64
N GLU A 127 7.58 -11.12 -18.33
CA GLU A 127 7.08 -9.88 -17.70
C GLU A 127 8.17 -8.78 -17.64
N GLY A 128 9.45 -9.15 -17.54
CA GLY A 128 10.58 -8.20 -17.58
C GLY A 128 10.98 -7.68 -18.96
N ALA A 129 10.49 -8.28 -20.06
CA ALA A 129 10.83 -7.90 -21.43
C ALA A 129 9.90 -6.83 -22.04
N SER A 130 8.93 -6.32 -21.28
CA SER A 130 7.98 -5.28 -21.71
C SER A 130 8.20 -3.92 -21.02
N SER A 131 9.42 -3.64 -20.54
CA SER A 131 9.86 -2.31 -20.06
C SER A 131 11.05 -1.78 -20.86
#